data_AF-X1QSC6-F1
#
_entry.id   AF-X1QSC6-F1
#
_cell.length_a   1.000
_cell.length_b   1.000
_cell.length_c   1.000
_cell.angle_alpha   90.00
_cell.angle_beta   90.00
_cell.angle_gamma   90.00
#
_symmetry.space_group_name_H-M   'P 1'
#
loop_
_entity.id
_entity.type
_entity.pdbx_description
1 polymer ?
#
loop_
_entity_poly.entity_id
_entity_poly.type
_entity_poly.pdbx_seq_one_letter_code
_entity_poly.pdbx_strand_id
1 'polypeptide(L)'
;NDTTSYQTLGIGWVVTDPDGWEVERHEDDWAAGWVGPGEDREFIGGRFNLDKVGTYMIAIALYMNSASPVVVDTYSGTLCMVAAAVPEPEFRGFGVREYVTV
;
A
#
# COMPACT_ATOMS: atom_id res chain seq x y z
N ASN A 1 -11.83 -4.07 14.18
CA ASN A 1 -12.57 -5.24 14.74
C ASN A 1 -13.95 -4.75 15.08
N ASP A 2 -14.88 -4.91 14.16
CA ASP A 2 -16.17 -4.22 14.28
C ASP A 2 -17.18 -4.98 15.14
N THR A 3 -16.73 -6.07 15.77
CA THR A 3 -17.53 -6.86 16.72
C THR A 3 -17.43 -6.28 18.13
N THR A 4 -18.28 -6.76 19.04
CA THR A 4 -18.29 -6.35 20.45
C THR A 4 -17.36 -7.20 21.33
N SER A 5 -16.64 -8.18 20.76
CA SER A 5 -15.80 -9.11 21.52
C SER A 5 -14.37 -9.16 20.97
N TYR A 6 -13.47 -9.71 21.78
CA TYR A 6 -12.13 -10.05 21.34
C TYR A 6 -12.18 -11.11 20.25
N GLN A 7 -11.37 -10.93 19.20
CA GLN A 7 -11.28 -11.85 18.07
C GLN A 7 -9.83 -12.16 17.73
N THR A 8 -9.58 -13.33 17.15
CA THR A 8 -8.30 -13.60 16.47
C THR A 8 -8.45 -13.17 15.02
N LEU A 9 -7.74 -12.10 14.64
CA LEU A 9 -7.81 -11.51 13.30
C LEU A 9 -6.57 -11.81 12.47
N GLY A 10 -6.78 -12.08 11.20
CA GLY A 10 -5.75 -12.23 10.19
C GLY A 10 -5.90 -11.17 9.10
N ILE A 11 -4.82 -10.90 8.39
CA ILE A 11 -4.80 -10.04 7.21
C ILE A 11 -3.85 -10.65 6.17
N GLY A 12 -4.17 -10.53 4.90
CA GLY A 12 -3.28 -10.89 3.81
C GLY A 12 -3.48 -9.95 2.63
N TRP A 13 -2.43 -9.75 1.84
CA TRP A 13 -2.50 -8.89 0.67
C TRP A 13 -1.56 -9.31 -0.44
N VAL A 14 -1.90 -8.84 -1.64
CA VAL A 14 -1.07 -8.95 -2.85
C VAL A 14 -0.96 -7.56 -3.46
N VAL A 15 0.25 -7.15 -3.84
CA VAL A 15 0.51 -5.93 -4.61
C VAL A 15 0.99 -6.32 -6.00
N THR A 16 0.42 -5.69 -7.02
CA THR A 16 0.83 -5.86 -8.41
C THR A 16 1.35 -4.55 -8.99
N ASP A 17 2.36 -4.66 -9.84
CA ASP A 17 2.95 -3.56 -10.57
C ASP A 17 2.08 -3.11 -11.76
N PRO A 18 2.45 -2.02 -12.45
CA PRO A 18 1.69 -1.52 -13.61
C PRO A 18 1.58 -2.48 -14.78
N ASP A 19 2.46 -3.48 -14.87
CA ASP A 19 2.43 -4.52 -15.91
C ASP A 19 1.58 -5.74 -15.47
N GLY A 20 1.07 -5.73 -14.22
CA GLY A 20 0.27 -6.80 -13.64
C GLY A 20 1.08 -7.90 -12.95
N TRP A 21 2.39 -7.72 -12.77
CA TRP A 21 3.21 -8.69 -12.03
C TRP A 21 3.11 -8.48 -10.53
N GLU A 22 3.02 -9.57 -9.78
CA GLU A 22 3.09 -9.53 -8.32
C GLU A 22 4.48 -9.06 -7.85
N VAL A 23 4.49 -8.02 -7.02
CA VAL A 23 5.70 -7.46 -6.41
C VAL A 23 5.75 -7.67 -4.89
N GLU A 24 4.61 -7.98 -4.27
CA GLU A 24 4.51 -8.35 -2.87
C GLU A 24 3.35 -9.33 -2.71
N ARG A 25 3.57 -10.37 -1.91
CA ARG A 25 2.52 -11.20 -1.35
C ARG A 25 2.81 -11.42 0.12
N HIS A 26 1.83 -11.09 0.94
CA HIS A 26 1.89 -11.23 2.37
C HIS A 26 0.69 -12.06 2.83
N GLU A 27 1.00 -13.21 3.41
CA GLU A 27 0.02 -14.23 3.81
C GLU A 27 0.33 -14.68 5.24
N ASP A 28 -0.59 -15.44 5.83
CA ASP A 28 -0.46 -16.01 7.18
C ASP A 28 -0.14 -15.00 8.29
N ASP A 29 -0.51 -13.73 8.11
CA ASP A 29 -0.30 -12.69 9.12
C ASP A 29 -1.49 -12.60 10.07
N TRP A 30 -1.34 -13.28 11.21
CA TRP A 30 -2.30 -13.32 12.30
C TRP A 30 -1.85 -12.45 13.48
N ALA A 31 -2.80 -11.82 14.15
CA ALA A 31 -2.53 -11.11 15.39
C ALA A 31 -1.87 -12.03 16.43
N ALA A 32 -0.86 -11.52 17.14
CA ALA A 32 -0.28 -12.18 18.29
C ALA A 32 -1.26 -12.11 19.48
N GLY A 33 -2.25 -13.00 19.48
CA GLY A 33 -3.31 -13.06 20.49
C GLY A 33 -4.63 -12.46 20.03
N TRP A 34 -5.29 -11.76 20.94
CA TRP A 34 -6.64 -11.25 20.76
C TRP A 34 -6.63 -9.77 20.37
N VAL A 35 -7.43 -9.41 19.36
CA VAL A 35 -7.68 -8.03 18.95
C VAL A 35 -8.98 -7.56 19.59
N GLY A 36 -8.94 -6.45 20.32
CA GLY A 36 -10.07 -5.91 21.06
C GLY A 36 -11.16 -5.31 20.16
N PRO A 37 -12.37 -5.06 20.70
CA PRO A 37 -13.42 -4.33 19.98
C PRO A 37 -12.93 -2.95 19.51
N GLY A 38 -13.16 -2.63 18.25
CA GLY A 38 -12.72 -1.38 17.62
C GLY A 38 -11.23 -1.27 17.27
N GLU A 39 -10.42 -2.31 17.54
CA GLU A 39 -9.00 -2.32 17.17
C GLU A 39 -8.76 -2.93 15.78
N ASP A 40 -7.69 -2.49 15.12
CA ASP A 40 -7.47 -2.76 13.69
C ASP A 40 -6.25 -3.65 13.41
N ARG A 41 -6.22 -4.17 12.19
CA ARG A 41 -5.06 -4.80 11.56
C ARG A 41 -4.68 -3.96 10.35
N GLU A 42 -3.38 -3.71 10.16
CA GLU A 42 -2.90 -2.77 9.16
C GLU A 42 -2.14 -3.45 8.03
N PHE A 43 -2.23 -2.85 6.84
CA PHE A 43 -1.32 -3.12 5.74
C PHE A 43 0.07 -2.56 6.07
N ILE A 44 1.11 -3.36 5.86
CA ILE A 44 2.51 -2.97 6.13
C ILE A 44 3.23 -2.71 4.80
N GLY A 45 3.46 -1.43 4.50
CA GLY A 45 4.21 -0.99 3.33
C GLY A 45 5.74 -1.03 3.50
N GLY A 46 6.48 -0.59 2.48
CA GLY A 46 7.93 -0.38 2.54
C GLY A 46 8.80 -1.64 2.41
N ARG A 47 8.22 -2.75 1.93
CA ARG A 47 8.91 -4.06 1.80
C ARG A 47 9.12 -4.52 0.35
N PHE A 48 8.63 -3.73 -0.61
CA PHE A 48 8.74 -3.97 -2.05
C PHE A 48 9.11 -2.67 -2.76
N ASN A 49 9.59 -2.78 -4.00
CA ASN A 49 10.01 -1.64 -4.81
C ASN A 49 8.85 -1.07 -5.63
N LEU A 50 8.83 0.26 -5.73
CA LEU A 50 7.95 1.02 -6.61
C LEU A 50 8.78 1.64 -7.75
N ASP A 51 9.41 0.78 -8.54
CA ASP A 51 10.42 1.13 -9.55
C ASP A 51 9.87 1.36 -10.96
N LYS A 52 8.59 1.07 -11.19
CA LYS A 52 7.92 1.28 -12.48
C LYS A 52 6.99 2.49 -12.42
N VAL A 53 7.01 3.29 -13.49
CA VAL A 53 6.02 4.36 -13.67
C VAL A 53 4.67 3.72 -14.01
N GLY A 54 3.62 4.14 -13.31
CA GLY A 54 2.26 3.65 -13.55
C GLY A 54 1.48 3.38 -12.26
N THR A 55 0.35 2.70 -12.40
CA THR A 55 -0.57 2.40 -11.29
C THR A 55 -0.21 1.05 -10.68
N TYR A 56 0.07 1.03 -9.38
CA TYR A 56 0.18 -0.19 -8.60
C TYR A 56 -1.16 -0.52 -7.98
N MET A 57 -1.55 -1.80 -8.01
CA MET A 57 -2.81 -2.28 -7.46
C MET A 57 -2.57 -3.12 -6.22
N ILE A 58 -3.55 -3.14 -5.31
CA ILE A 58 -3.54 -3.96 -4.10
C ILE A 58 -4.86 -4.73 -3.98
N ALA A 59 -4.77 -5.97 -3.53
CA ALA A 59 -5.89 -6.76 -3.05
C ALA A 59 -5.61 -7.18 -1.61
N ILE A 60 -6.55 -6.99 -0.71
CA ILE A 60 -6.46 -7.28 0.72
C ILE A 60 -7.64 -8.16 1.12
N ALA A 61 -7.39 -9.15 1.97
CA ALA A 61 -8.42 -9.93 2.64
C ALA A 61 -8.20 -9.89 4.16
N LEU A 62 -9.29 -9.72 4.90
CA LEU A 62 -9.32 -9.82 6.36
C LEU A 62 -9.93 -11.16 6.76
N TYR A 63 -9.33 -11.78 7.78
CA TYR A 63 -9.70 -13.10 8.25
C TYR A 63 -10.11 -13.08 9.72
N MET A 64 -11.05 -13.95 10.09
CA MET A 64 -11.34 -14.32 11.48
C MET A 64 -11.11 -15.82 11.69
N ASN A 65 -10.92 -16.22 12.95
CA ASN A 65 -10.78 -17.61 13.40
C ASN A 65 -9.54 -18.33 12.84
N SER A 66 -8.36 -18.11 13.43
CA SER A 66 -7.10 -18.70 12.92
C SER A 66 -7.09 -20.22 12.77
N ALA A 67 -7.83 -20.96 13.60
CA ALA A 67 -7.94 -22.42 13.50
C ALA A 67 -8.79 -22.91 12.31
N SER A 68 -9.71 -22.06 11.82
CA SER A 68 -10.54 -22.31 10.64
C SER A 68 -10.86 -20.98 9.98
N PRO A 69 -9.90 -20.43 9.20
CA PRO A 69 -9.98 -19.06 8.71
C PRO A 69 -11.21 -18.82 7.84
N VAL A 70 -11.92 -17.73 8.14
CA VAL A 70 -13.02 -17.22 7.30
C VAL A 70 -12.69 -15.81 6.84
N VAL A 71 -12.88 -15.54 5.55
CA VAL A 71 -12.77 -14.17 5.01
C VAL A 71 -13.99 -13.39 5.47
N VAL A 72 -13.75 -12.26 6.15
CA VAL A 72 -14.82 -11.40 6.68
C VAL A 72 -14.94 -10.09 5.94
N ASP A 73 -13.88 -9.65 5.27
CA ASP A 73 -13.89 -8.46 4.43
C ASP A 73 -12.78 -8.54 3.38
N THR A 74 -12.95 -7.81 2.28
CA THR A 74 -12.00 -7.73 1.18
C THR A 74 -11.97 -6.35 0.56
N TYR A 75 -10.78 -5.90 0.17
CA TYR A 75 -10.59 -4.69 -0.62
C TYR A 75 -9.77 -5.00 -1.86
N SER A 76 -10.12 -4.42 -3.00
CA SER A 76 -9.29 -4.44 -4.20
C SER A 76 -9.36 -3.10 -4.90
N GLY A 77 -8.20 -2.52 -5.21
CA GLY A 77 -8.14 -1.21 -5.83
C GLY A 77 -6.73 -0.71 -6.05
N THR A 78 -6.61 0.57 -6.33
CA THR A 78 -5.32 1.24 -6.51
C THR A 78 -4.62 1.40 -5.17
N LEU A 79 -3.34 1.00 -5.12
CA LEU A 79 -2.46 1.31 -4.01
C LEU A 79 -1.91 2.74 -4.15
N CYS A 80 -1.27 3.00 -5.29
CA CYS A 80 -0.69 4.30 -5.61
C CYS A 80 -0.43 4.42 -7.12
N MET A 81 -0.08 5.62 -7.56
CA MET A 81 0.42 5.90 -8.91
C MET A 81 1.81 6.51 -8.82
N VAL A 82 2.80 5.84 -9.39
CA VAL A 82 4.17 6.35 -9.53
C VAL A 82 4.22 7.20 -10.79
N ALA A 83 4.48 8.50 -10.61
CA ALA A 83 4.70 9.42 -11.71
C ALA A 83 6.13 9.27 -12.26
N ALA A 84 6.30 9.54 -13.55
CA ALA A 84 7.63 9.67 -14.12
C ALA A 84 8.39 10.78 -13.38
N ALA A 85 9.64 10.50 -13.00
CA ALA A 85 10.52 11.54 -12.49
C ALA A 85 10.63 12.65 -13.55
N VAL A 86 10.27 13.87 -13.17
CA VAL A 86 10.57 15.03 -14.00
C VAL A 86 12.09 15.19 -13.95
N PRO A 87 12.81 15.09 -15.09
CA PRO A 87 14.24 15.33 -15.07
C PRO A 87 14.51 16.72 -14.49
N GLU A 88 15.55 16.86 -13.67
CA GLU A 88 15.99 18.20 -13.26
C GLU A 88 16.21 19.04 -14.53
N PRO A 89 15.68 20.27 -14.59
CA PRO A 89 15.91 21.12 -15.74
C PRO A 89 17.42 21.25 -15.96
N GLU A 90 17.88 20.85 -17.14
CA GLU A 90 19.29 20.84 -17.54
C GLU A 90 19.91 22.24 -17.67
N PHE A 91 19.16 23.30 -17.32
CA PHE A 91 19.59 24.69 -17.39
C PHE A 91 20.71 24.97 -16.37
N ARG A 92 21.90 24.45 -16.63
CA ARG A 92 23.14 24.98 -16.09
C ARG A 92 23.37 26.34 -16.72
N GLY A 93 23.17 27.40 -15.94
CA GLY A 93 23.40 28.78 -16.38
C GLY A 93 22.15 29.67 -16.42
N PHE A 94 21.06 29.30 -15.74
CA PHE A 94 19.98 30.26 -15.49
C PHE A 94 20.53 31.44 -14.67
N GLY A 95 20.54 32.62 -15.27
CA GLY A 95 20.97 33.87 -14.65
C GLY A 95 20.35 35.05 -15.36
N VAL A 96 19.73 35.95 -14.60
CA VAL A 96 19.20 37.21 -15.12
C VAL A 96 20.41 38.11 -15.42
N ARG A 97 20.68 38.37 -16.70
CA ARG A 97 21.79 39.25 -17.12
C ARG A 97 21.45 40.72 -16.97
N GLU A 98 20.17 41.08 -17.06
CA GLU A 98 19.71 42.45 -16.90
C GLU A 98 18.23 42.44 -16.53
N TYR A 99 17.84 43.36 -15.65
CA TYR A 99 16.45 43.60 -15.25
C TYR A 99 16.12 45.06 -15.53
N VAL A 100 15.22 45.30 -16.47
CA VAL A 100 14.77 46.64 -16.85
C VAL A 100 13.34 46.83 -16.35
N THR A 101 13.09 47.95 -15.70
CA THR A 101 11.75 48.36 -15.23
C THR A 101 11.24 49.50 -16.09
N VAL A 102 9.91 49.57 -16.24
CA VAL A 102 9.20 50.61 -17.01
C VAL A 102 8.96 51.83 -16.14
#